data_AF-M1N2U9-F1
#
_entry.id   AF-M1N2U9-F1
#
_cell.length_a   1.000
_cell.length_b   1.000
_cell.length_c   1.000
_cell.angle_alpha   90.00
_cell.angle_beta   90.00
_cell.angle_gamma   90.00
#
_symmetry.space_group_name_H-M   'P 1'
#
loop_
_entity.id
_entity.type
_entity.pdbx_description
1 polymer ?
#
loop_
_entity_poly.entity_id
_entity_poly.type
_entity_poly.pdbx_seq_one_letter_code
_entity_poly.pdbx_strand_id
1 'polypeptide(L)'
;MKKSKLTKVIACALVVASVLLLKPIGASAEWKQDKNGWWWYSEGSSWATGWRVINGNLYYFDSRGFMLDNRPNDFQSEYSINSSGQFENITFEGAWAFYKQTGKIVAYLGTDSNVVIPDKIDNVLVTSIGNKAFYKNKNIINITIPNSVKTIERSAFYGSISLKSINIPASVKSIDGQALLGCNNLTSITVDENNTSFKSIDGILYSKDGNKLLCYPSGKADEKFAIPNGVTELGGNAFYGNVNLKSIEIPSSVTIIGGSAFDRCKNLSKITIPNGVTSIGIGMFYGCTDLSSVTIPNSVTRIEHSAFQDCTGLSSITIPNSVTRIDIGAFSGCKNTIFNVKSEAVKQLLIESGVNVSKIIVNS
;
A
#
# COMPACT_ATOMS: atom_id res chain seq x y z
N MET A 1 -35.23 -54.44 8.30
CA MET A 1 -33.89 -53.97 7.86
C MET A 1 -34.11 -52.77 6.93
N LYS A 2 -33.67 -51.54 7.25
CA LYS A 2 -32.31 -50.94 7.23
C LYS A 2 -31.87 -50.41 5.83
N LYS A 3 -31.71 -49.07 5.73
CA LYS A 3 -30.82 -48.29 4.79
C LYS A 3 -31.24 -48.25 3.29
N SER A 4 -30.84 -47.28 2.42
CA SER A 4 -30.20 -45.92 2.49
C SER A 4 -29.93 -45.44 1.03
N LYS A 5 -29.95 -44.16 0.58
CA LYS A 5 -30.37 -42.83 1.09
C LYS A 5 -30.57 -41.83 -0.08
N LEU A 6 -31.59 -40.96 0.01
CA LEU A 6 -31.52 -39.48 -0.08
C LEU A 6 -30.34 -38.84 -0.85
N THR A 7 -30.58 -38.19 -2.02
CA THR A 7 -29.50 -37.62 -2.87
C THR A 7 -29.73 -36.19 -3.43
N LYS A 8 -30.78 -35.43 -3.04
CA LYS A 8 -31.11 -34.14 -3.70
C LYS A 8 -31.49 -32.93 -2.81
N VAL A 9 -31.16 -32.91 -1.51
CA VAL A 9 -31.51 -31.77 -0.62
C VAL A 9 -30.36 -31.34 0.32
N ILE A 10 -29.12 -31.26 -0.19
CA ILE A 10 -27.98 -30.73 0.59
C ILE A 10 -27.23 -29.68 -0.25
N ALA A 11 -27.73 -28.45 -0.20
CA ALA A 11 -27.04 -27.24 -0.68
C ALA A 11 -27.33 -26.00 0.19
N CYS A 12 -28.49 -25.93 0.86
CA CYS A 12 -28.91 -24.76 1.65
C CYS A 12 -28.83 -24.94 3.19
N ALA A 13 -28.26 -26.03 3.70
CA ALA A 13 -28.25 -26.34 5.14
C ALA A 13 -26.86 -26.21 5.83
N LEU A 14 -25.80 -25.81 5.10
CA LEU A 14 -24.43 -25.73 5.63
C LEU A 14 -23.94 -24.32 5.98
N VAL A 15 -24.75 -23.28 5.72
CA VAL A 15 -24.38 -21.87 5.95
C VAL A 15 -24.61 -21.43 7.42
N VAL A 16 -25.44 -22.15 8.18
CA VAL A 16 -25.81 -21.77 9.57
C VAL A 16 -24.85 -22.35 10.63
N ALA A 17 -23.82 -23.11 10.24
CA ALA A 17 -22.90 -23.79 11.16
C ALA A 17 -21.43 -23.36 11.07
N SER A 18 -21.04 -22.47 10.14
CA SER A 18 -19.65 -22.03 9.96
C SER A 18 -19.24 -20.85 10.85
N VAL A 19 -20.18 -20.19 11.54
CA VAL A 19 -19.91 -19.04 12.43
C VAL A 19 -19.21 -19.45 13.75
N LEU A 20 -19.17 -20.75 14.07
CA LEU A 20 -18.54 -21.29 15.30
C LEU A 20 -17.31 -22.19 15.07
N LEU A 21 -16.70 -22.11 13.88
CA LEU A 21 -15.38 -22.70 13.60
C LEU A 21 -14.30 -21.66 13.24
N LEU A 22 -14.48 -20.43 13.75
CA LEU A 22 -13.32 -19.71 14.28
C LEU A 22 -12.61 -20.66 15.26
N LYS A 23 -11.28 -20.74 15.19
CA LYS A 23 -10.46 -21.67 16.00
C LYS A 23 -11.01 -21.73 17.43
N PRO A 24 -11.18 -22.93 18.04
CA PRO A 24 -11.58 -23.00 19.44
C PRO A 24 -10.60 -22.13 20.21
N ILE A 25 -11.15 -21.09 20.83
CA ILE A 25 -10.38 -20.09 21.54
C ILE A 25 -9.56 -20.87 22.58
N GLY A 26 -8.23 -20.90 22.38
CA GLY A 26 -7.34 -21.58 23.32
C GLY A 26 -7.64 -21.05 24.72
N ALA A 27 -7.60 -21.91 25.74
CA ALA A 27 -8.24 -21.73 27.05
C ALA A 27 -7.67 -20.59 27.95
N SER A 28 -7.11 -19.55 27.34
CA SER A 28 -6.48 -18.36 27.94
C SER A 28 -6.52 -17.13 26.99
N ALA A 29 -7.62 -16.94 26.26
CA ALA A 29 -7.84 -15.69 25.52
C ALA A 29 -8.55 -14.65 26.39
N GLU A 30 -7.86 -13.54 26.62
CA GLU A 30 -8.25 -12.54 27.61
C GLU A 30 -7.74 -11.17 27.16
N TRP A 31 -8.44 -10.12 27.60
CA TRP A 31 -7.98 -8.75 27.43
C TRP A 31 -6.83 -8.47 28.39
N LYS A 32 -5.79 -7.81 27.89
CA LYS A 32 -4.62 -7.42 28.66
C LYS A 32 -4.29 -5.96 28.41
N GLN A 33 -3.75 -5.32 29.43
CA GLN A 33 -3.30 -3.93 29.37
C GLN A 33 -1.82 -3.88 29.78
N ASP A 34 -1.00 -3.12 29.04
CA ASP A 34 0.38 -2.88 29.44
C ASP A 34 0.48 -1.76 30.51
N LYS A 35 1.68 -1.57 31.07
CA LYS A 35 1.98 -0.54 32.09
C LYS A 35 1.72 0.90 31.63
N ASN A 36 1.61 1.14 30.33
CA ASN A 36 1.38 2.44 29.72
C ASN A 36 -0.11 2.64 29.36
N GLY A 37 -0.98 1.67 29.67
CA GLY A 37 -2.42 1.69 29.38
C GLY A 37 -2.84 0.97 28.09
N TRP A 38 -1.94 0.26 27.39
CA TRP A 38 -2.18 -0.21 26.03
C TRP A 38 -2.87 -1.56 26.00
N TRP A 39 -4.04 -1.60 25.36
CA TRP A 39 -4.85 -2.80 25.25
C TRP A 39 -4.37 -3.73 24.13
N TRP A 40 -4.31 -5.02 24.46
CA TRP A 40 -4.08 -6.13 23.54
C TRP A 40 -4.94 -7.33 23.95
N TYR A 41 -5.06 -8.32 23.07
CA TYR A 41 -5.86 -9.52 23.29
C TYR A 41 -4.99 -10.76 23.09
N SER A 42 -4.93 -11.67 24.08
CA SER A 42 -4.20 -12.93 23.94
C SER A 42 -5.02 -13.98 23.19
N GLU A 43 -4.34 -14.85 22.44
CA GLU A 43 -4.91 -16.00 21.75
C GLU A 43 -4.03 -17.22 22.08
N GLY A 44 -4.22 -17.80 23.26
CA GLY A 44 -3.34 -18.84 23.79
C GLY A 44 -1.98 -18.27 24.20
N SER A 45 -0.89 -18.80 23.63
CA SER A 45 0.50 -18.36 23.83
C SER A 45 0.94 -17.22 22.89
N SER A 46 0.02 -16.61 22.16
CA SER A 46 0.27 -15.51 21.22
C SER A 46 -0.71 -14.34 21.45
N TRP A 47 -0.60 -13.29 20.65
CA TRP A 47 -1.52 -12.14 20.64
C TRP A 47 -2.30 -12.04 19.32
N ALA A 48 -3.49 -11.47 19.38
CA ALA A 48 -4.31 -11.16 18.21
C ALA A 48 -3.60 -10.18 17.27
N THR A 49 -3.79 -10.36 15.97
CA THR A 49 -3.25 -9.46 14.93
C THR A 49 -4.24 -9.36 13.76
N GLY A 50 -4.43 -8.15 13.23
CA GLY A 50 -5.44 -7.87 12.21
C GLY A 50 -6.85 -7.73 12.79
N TRP A 51 -7.86 -7.92 11.94
CA TRP A 51 -9.27 -7.86 12.33
C TRP A 51 -9.67 -9.00 13.27
N ARG A 52 -10.50 -8.68 14.27
CA ARG A 52 -11.11 -9.66 15.20
C ARG A 52 -12.51 -9.25 15.57
N VAL A 53 -13.38 -10.25 15.75
CA VAL A 53 -14.67 -10.09 16.43
C VAL A 53 -14.53 -10.68 17.84
N ILE A 54 -14.69 -9.84 18.86
CA ILE A 54 -14.59 -10.23 20.27
C ILE A 54 -15.89 -9.80 20.94
N ASN A 55 -16.61 -10.74 21.55
CA ASN A 55 -17.91 -10.51 22.20
C ASN A 55 -18.90 -9.72 21.30
N GLY A 56 -18.97 -10.06 20.01
CA GLY A 56 -19.84 -9.41 19.03
C GLY A 56 -19.38 -8.05 18.51
N ASN A 57 -18.22 -7.54 18.93
CA ASN A 57 -17.70 -6.23 18.53
C ASN A 57 -16.46 -6.38 17.62
N LEU A 58 -16.33 -5.52 16.60
CA LEU A 58 -15.18 -5.51 15.69
C LEU A 58 -14.04 -4.68 16.30
N TYR A 59 -12.85 -5.27 16.28
CA TYR A 59 -11.59 -4.66 16.70
C TYR A 59 -10.52 -4.87 15.62
N TYR A 60 -9.52 -4.00 15.61
CA TYR A 60 -8.29 -4.17 14.85
C TYR A 60 -7.06 -4.12 15.77
N PHE A 61 -6.17 -5.09 15.62
CA PHE A 61 -4.89 -5.19 16.33
C PHE A 61 -3.71 -5.05 15.36
N ASP A 62 -2.70 -4.25 15.72
CA ASP A 62 -1.52 -4.02 14.89
C ASP A 62 -0.57 -5.24 14.87
N SER A 63 0.58 -5.13 14.20
CA SER A 63 1.57 -6.22 14.14
C SER A 63 2.31 -6.51 15.46
N ARG A 64 2.18 -5.65 16.49
CA ARG A 64 2.63 -5.89 17.87
C ARG A 64 1.50 -6.41 18.77
N GLY A 65 0.28 -6.51 18.26
CA GLY A 65 -0.91 -6.92 19.00
C GLY A 65 -1.66 -5.80 19.71
N PHE A 66 -1.30 -4.53 19.50
CA PHE A 66 -1.96 -3.40 20.16
C PHE A 66 -3.22 -2.95 19.42
N MET A 67 -4.25 -2.63 20.19
CA MET A 67 -5.55 -2.17 19.71
C MET A 67 -5.52 -0.75 19.15
N LEU A 68 -6.41 -0.50 18.19
CA LEU A 68 -6.52 0.77 17.44
C LEU A 68 -6.93 2.02 18.27
N ASP A 69 -7.22 1.92 19.56
CA ASP A 69 -7.28 3.13 20.41
C ASP A 69 -6.50 3.04 21.72
N ASN A 70 -5.28 2.50 21.61
CA ASN A 70 -4.11 3.20 22.19
C ASN A 70 -2.93 3.38 21.20
N ARG A 71 -3.02 2.82 19.98
CA ARG A 71 -2.38 3.24 18.70
C ARG A 71 -0.85 3.42 18.62
N PRO A 72 -0.20 2.52 17.85
CA PRO A 72 1.04 2.84 17.19
C PRO A 72 0.90 2.62 15.67
N ASN A 73 0.02 3.44 15.09
CA ASN A 73 -0.07 3.94 13.70
C ASN A 73 -1.24 3.51 12.76
N ASP A 74 -1.96 4.56 12.37
CA ASP A 74 -2.46 4.88 11.01
C ASP A 74 -3.71 4.19 10.47
N PHE A 75 -4.73 3.96 11.31
CA PHE A 75 -6.11 4.18 10.85
C PHE A 75 -6.51 5.55 11.38
N GLN A 76 -6.56 6.54 10.50
CA GLN A 76 -7.00 7.89 10.85
C GLN A 76 -8.52 7.91 11.09
N SER A 77 -9.08 9.07 11.41
CA SER A 77 -10.45 9.29 11.91
C SER A 77 -11.61 8.97 10.92
N GLU A 78 -11.41 8.10 9.94
CA GLU A 78 -12.42 7.68 8.95
C GLU A 78 -13.47 6.71 9.53
N TYR A 79 -13.19 6.15 10.70
CA TYR A 79 -14.06 5.18 11.38
C TYR A 79 -14.58 5.75 12.69
N SER A 80 -15.90 5.72 12.87
CA SER A 80 -16.53 5.91 14.18
C SER A 80 -16.11 4.75 15.08
N ILE A 81 -15.31 5.07 16.10
CA ILE A 81 -14.90 4.16 17.15
C ILE A 81 -15.29 4.74 18.50
N ASN A 82 -15.72 3.88 19.42
CA ASN A 82 -16.03 4.31 20.78
C ASN A 82 -14.77 4.37 21.66
N SER A 83 -14.92 4.86 22.89
CA SER A 83 -13.84 4.98 23.88
C SER A 83 -13.19 3.65 24.30
N SER A 84 -13.73 2.51 23.87
CA SER A 84 -13.16 1.17 24.06
C SER A 84 -12.48 0.62 22.80
N GLY A 85 -12.28 1.45 21.76
CA GLY A 85 -11.67 1.06 20.48
C GLY A 85 -12.50 0.10 19.62
N GLN A 86 -13.80 -0.04 19.90
CA GLN A 86 -14.73 -0.82 19.08
C GLN A 86 -15.20 0.02 17.90
N PHE A 87 -15.34 -0.59 16.72
CA PHE A 87 -15.95 0.05 15.57
C PHE A 87 -17.47 0.11 15.77
N GLU A 88 -18.03 1.32 15.73
CA GLU A 88 -19.46 1.55 15.92
C GLU A 88 -20.26 1.32 14.63
N ASN A 89 -21.56 1.03 14.76
CA ASN A 89 -22.51 0.90 13.64
C ASN A 89 -22.14 -0.17 12.58
N ILE A 90 -21.29 -1.13 12.95
CA ILE A 90 -20.90 -2.27 12.11
C ILE A 90 -21.96 -3.37 12.19
N THR A 91 -22.36 -3.89 11.03
CA THR A 91 -23.14 -5.12 10.89
C THR A 91 -22.23 -6.25 10.41
N PHE A 92 -22.47 -7.46 10.90
CA PHE A 92 -21.78 -8.67 10.47
C PHE A 92 -22.74 -9.57 9.70
N GLU A 93 -22.32 -10.07 8.55
CA GLU A 93 -23.06 -11.06 7.77
C GLU A 93 -22.07 -12.03 7.11
N GLY A 94 -22.05 -13.27 7.59
CA GLY A 94 -21.07 -14.28 7.20
C GLY A 94 -19.62 -13.80 7.41
N ALA A 95 -18.86 -13.70 6.31
CA ALA A 95 -17.46 -13.28 6.31
C ALA A 95 -17.27 -11.74 6.28
N TRP A 96 -18.34 -10.95 6.32
CA TRP A 96 -18.29 -9.51 6.06
C TRP A 96 -18.65 -8.68 7.29
N ALA A 97 -17.82 -7.69 7.59
CA ALA A 97 -18.17 -6.59 8.49
C ALA A 97 -18.31 -5.31 7.67
N PHE A 98 -19.44 -4.61 7.78
CA PHE A 98 -19.77 -3.47 6.91
C PHE A 98 -20.67 -2.44 7.61
N TYR A 99 -20.69 -1.22 7.07
CA TYR A 99 -21.62 -0.16 7.49
C TYR A 99 -22.98 -0.31 6.79
N LYS A 100 -24.03 -0.59 7.56
CA LYS A 100 -25.38 -0.84 7.00
C LYS A 100 -26.00 0.38 6.31
N GLN A 101 -25.63 1.59 6.72
CA GLN A 101 -26.14 2.84 6.16
C GLN A 101 -25.54 3.18 4.78
N THR A 102 -24.33 2.70 4.48
CA THR A 102 -23.58 3.09 3.28
C THR A 102 -23.25 1.93 2.36
N GLY A 103 -23.20 0.71 2.87
CA GLY A 103 -22.67 -0.45 2.13
C GLY A 103 -21.16 -0.47 1.99
N LYS A 104 -20.42 0.32 2.79
CA LYS A 104 -18.95 0.26 2.87
C LYS A 104 -18.54 -1.01 3.62
N ILE A 105 -17.75 -1.88 2.98
CA ILE A 105 -17.07 -3.00 3.66
C ILE A 105 -15.96 -2.43 4.55
N VAL A 106 -15.96 -2.79 5.83
CA VAL A 106 -14.97 -2.37 6.82
C VAL A 106 -13.92 -3.46 7.05
N ALA A 107 -14.32 -4.73 7.06
CA ALA A 107 -13.40 -5.85 7.15
C ALA A 107 -13.93 -7.09 6.42
N TYR A 108 -13.03 -7.82 5.76
CA TYR A 108 -13.25 -9.22 5.39
C TYR A 108 -12.64 -10.13 6.48
N LEU A 109 -13.50 -10.93 7.09
CA LEU A 109 -13.20 -11.83 8.22
C LEU A 109 -13.00 -13.29 7.78
N GLY A 110 -13.24 -13.59 6.50
CA GLY A 110 -13.16 -14.94 5.96
C GLY A 110 -11.73 -15.42 5.67
N THR A 111 -11.63 -16.71 5.32
CA THR A 111 -10.35 -17.39 5.07
C THR A 111 -10.17 -17.85 3.62
N ASP A 112 -11.07 -17.47 2.72
CA ASP A 112 -11.10 -17.99 1.35
C ASP A 112 -9.94 -17.42 0.51
N SER A 113 -9.43 -18.23 -0.40
CA SER A 113 -8.40 -17.81 -1.37
C SER A 113 -8.98 -17.21 -2.65
N ASN A 114 -10.25 -17.48 -2.94
CA ASN A 114 -10.99 -16.91 -4.06
C ASN A 114 -12.21 -16.18 -3.50
N VAL A 115 -12.11 -14.87 -3.35
CA VAL A 115 -13.16 -14.06 -2.74
C VAL A 115 -14.02 -13.40 -3.81
N VAL A 116 -15.34 -13.58 -3.71
CA VAL A 116 -16.30 -12.81 -4.49
C VAL A 116 -17.00 -11.85 -3.54
N ILE A 117 -16.77 -10.55 -3.70
CA ILE A 117 -17.57 -9.54 -3.00
C ILE A 117 -18.97 -9.56 -3.63
N PRO A 118 -20.05 -9.78 -2.87
CA PRO A 118 -21.40 -9.77 -3.42
C PRO A 118 -21.86 -8.34 -3.72
N ASP A 119 -22.76 -8.14 -4.70
CA ASP A 119 -23.39 -6.84 -4.95
C ASP A 119 -24.15 -6.31 -3.72
N LYS A 120 -24.63 -7.21 -2.85
CA LYS A 120 -25.36 -6.89 -1.62
C LYS A 120 -24.93 -7.75 -0.44
N ILE A 121 -24.93 -7.15 0.76
CA ILE A 121 -24.75 -7.83 2.04
C ILE A 121 -25.94 -7.42 2.92
N ASP A 122 -26.68 -8.39 3.48
CA ASP A 122 -27.94 -8.15 4.23
C ASP A 122 -28.88 -7.15 3.50
N ASN A 123 -29.13 -7.41 2.22
CA ASN A 123 -29.89 -6.58 1.27
C ASN A 123 -29.35 -5.16 1.00
N VAL A 124 -28.31 -4.70 1.68
CA VAL A 124 -27.64 -3.40 1.44
C VAL A 124 -26.67 -3.52 0.27
N LEU A 125 -26.77 -2.61 -0.70
CA LEU A 125 -25.86 -2.53 -1.86
C LEU A 125 -24.42 -2.22 -1.41
N VAL A 126 -23.45 -3.02 -1.83
CA VAL A 126 -22.03 -2.78 -1.50
C VAL A 126 -21.49 -1.65 -2.39
N THR A 127 -21.17 -0.50 -1.80
CA THR A 127 -20.78 0.71 -2.56
C THR A 127 -19.29 0.99 -2.51
N SER A 128 -18.56 0.51 -1.50
CA SER A 128 -17.11 0.73 -1.40
C SER A 128 -16.37 -0.36 -0.62
N ILE A 129 -15.09 -0.48 -0.92
CA ILE A 129 -14.13 -1.27 -0.13
C ILE A 129 -13.37 -0.29 0.76
N GLY A 130 -13.63 -0.37 2.07
CA GLY A 130 -13.13 0.58 3.05
C GLY A 130 -11.63 0.48 3.34
N ASN A 131 -11.12 1.52 4.00
CA ASN A 131 -9.73 1.60 4.43
C ASN A 131 -9.32 0.33 5.20
N LYS A 132 -8.31 -0.38 4.71
CA LYS A 132 -7.78 -1.63 5.29
C LYS A 132 -8.74 -2.83 5.37
N ALA A 133 -9.81 -2.87 4.58
CA ALA A 133 -10.79 -3.97 4.59
C ALA A 133 -10.19 -5.38 4.40
N PHE A 134 -9.13 -5.52 3.60
CA PHE A 134 -8.38 -6.76 3.35
C PHE A 134 -6.91 -6.65 3.82
N TYR A 135 -6.61 -5.76 4.77
CA TYR A 135 -5.23 -5.45 5.18
C TYR A 135 -4.45 -6.66 5.67
N LYS A 136 -3.26 -6.85 5.08
CA LYS A 136 -2.32 -7.96 5.31
C LYS A 136 -2.97 -9.35 5.15
N ASN A 137 -4.02 -9.48 4.33
CA ASN A 137 -4.66 -10.76 4.10
C ASN A 137 -3.73 -11.69 3.28
N LYS A 138 -3.27 -12.77 3.92
CA LYS A 138 -2.33 -13.72 3.32
C LYS A 138 -3.01 -14.87 2.56
N ASN A 139 -4.34 -14.93 2.56
CA ASN A 139 -5.10 -16.03 2.00
C ASN A 139 -5.62 -15.70 0.60
N ILE A 140 -6.08 -14.46 0.37
CA ILE A 140 -6.64 -14.06 -0.92
C ILE A 140 -5.61 -14.17 -2.04
N ILE A 141 -5.95 -14.91 -3.09
CA ILE A 141 -5.19 -15.09 -4.33
C ILE A 141 -5.90 -14.37 -5.47
N ASN A 142 -7.22 -14.50 -5.51
CA ASN A 142 -8.11 -13.85 -6.48
C ASN A 142 -9.22 -13.11 -5.74
N ILE A 143 -9.58 -11.92 -6.23
CA ILE A 143 -10.77 -11.21 -5.76
C ILE A 143 -11.61 -10.69 -6.94
N THR A 144 -12.92 -10.95 -6.87
CA THR A 144 -13.92 -10.38 -7.78
C THR A 144 -14.61 -9.21 -7.09
N ILE A 145 -14.55 -8.03 -7.71
CA ILE A 145 -15.19 -6.80 -7.25
C ILE A 145 -16.44 -6.53 -8.11
N PRO A 146 -17.63 -6.37 -7.52
CA PRO A 146 -18.88 -6.17 -8.26
C PRO A 146 -19.03 -4.75 -8.82
N ASN A 147 -19.87 -4.60 -9.84
CA ASN A 147 -20.22 -3.32 -10.46
C ASN A 147 -21.02 -2.37 -9.52
N SER A 148 -21.42 -2.85 -8.34
CA SER A 148 -21.96 -2.00 -7.27
C SER A 148 -20.89 -1.07 -6.67
N VAL A 149 -19.63 -1.52 -6.56
CA VAL A 149 -18.53 -0.80 -5.91
C VAL A 149 -18.08 0.41 -6.73
N LYS A 150 -17.94 1.57 -6.08
CA LYS A 150 -17.54 2.86 -6.68
C LYS A 150 -16.17 3.34 -6.21
N THR A 151 -15.73 2.97 -5.01
CA THR A 151 -14.43 3.38 -4.46
C THR A 151 -13.68 2.23 -3.78
N ILE A 152 -12.34 2.26 -3.91
CA ILE A 152 -11.41 1.40 -3.19
C ILE A 152 -10.51 2.31 -2.36
N GLU A 153 -10.64 2.25 -1.04
CA GLU A 153 -10.07 3.22 -0.12
C GLU A 153 -8.63 2.89 0.32
N ARG A 154 -8.05 3.80 1.12
CA ARG A 154 -6.65 3.76 1.55
C ARG A 154 -6.25 2.42 2.13
N SER A 155 -5.13 1.85 1.66
CA SER A 155 -4.61 0.57 2.15
C SER A 155 -5.60 -0.62 2.11
N ALA A 156 -6.69 -0.56 1.32
CA ALA A 156 -7.74 -1.58 1.27
C ALA A 156 -7.20 -3.01 1.16
N PHE A 157 -6.21 -3.24 0.29
CA PHE A 157 -5.53 -4.52 0.09
C PHE A 157 -4.06 -4.51 0.55
N TYR A 158 -3.60 -3.48 1.26
CA TYR A 158 -2.17 -3.33 1.60
C TYR A 158 -1.62 -4.60 2.23
N GLY A 159 -0.48 -5.08 1.74
CA GLY A 159 0.19 -6.27 2.27
C GLY A 159 -0.54 -7.58 1.98
N SER A 160 -1.49 -7.62 1.04
CA SER A 160 -2.14 -8.87 0.59
C SER A 160 -1.19 -9.68 -0.28
N ILE A 161 -0.14 -10.22 0.34
CA ILE A 161 1.01 -10.81 -0.35
C ILE A 161 0.68 -11.96 -1.30
N SER A 162 -0.48 -12.61 -1.17
CA SER A 162 -0.90 -13.74 -2.00
C SER A 162 -1.72 -13.34 -3.22
N LEU A 163 -2.21 -12.10 -3.28
CA LEU A 163 -3.06 -11.59 -4.36
C LEU A 163 -2.25 -11.53 -5.67
N LYS A 164 -2.69 -12.27 -6.70
CA LYS A 164 -1.98 -12.38 -7.98
C LYS A 164 -2.48 -11.40 -9.03
N SER A 165 -3.80 -11.19 -9.07
CA SER A 165 -4.43 -10.26 -10.01
C SER A 165 -5.71 -9.69 -9.42
N ILE A 166 -6.07 -8.48 -9.85
CA ILE A 166 -7.30 -7.79 -9.49
C ILE A 166 -7.92 -7.17 -10.74
N ASN A 167 -9.24 -7.31 -10.88
CA ASN A 167 -10.00 -6.65 -11.93
C ASN A 167 -10.77 -5.45 -11.36
N ILE A 168 -10.57 -4.27 -11.95
CA ILE A 168 -11.28 -3.04 -11.60
C ILE A 168 -12.56 -2.95 -12.47
N PRO A 169 -13.77 -3.07 -11.88
CA PRO A 169 -15.02 -3.06 -12.63
C PRO A 169 -15.33 -1.67 -13.22
N ALA A 170 -16.23 -1.60 -14.20
CA ALA A 170 -16.61 -0.37 -14.91
C ALA A 170 -17.06 0.78 -13.99
N SER A 171 -17.57 0.41 -12.81
CA SER A 171 -18.16 1.30 -11.82
C SER A 171 -17.18 2.04 -10.90
N VAL A 172 -15.93 1.58 -10.79
CA VAL A 172 -14.96 2.14 -9.84
C VAL A 172 -14.41 3.47 -10.36
N LYS A 173 -14.66 4.53 -9.60
CA LYS A 173 -14.30 5.93 -9.90
C LYS A 173 -13.07 6.43 -9.14
N SER A 174 -12.75 5.81 -8.01
CA SER A 174 -11.59 6.19 -7.18
C SER A 174 -10.90 4.97 -6.60
N ILE A 175 -9.57 4.98 -6.66
CA ILE A 175 -8.68 4.01 -6.03
C ILE A 175 -7.61 4.85 -5.32
N ASP A 176 -7.49 4.70 -4.01
CA ASP A 176 -6.45 5.38 -3.24
C ASP A 176 -5.06 4.86 -3.65
N GLY A 177 -4.07 5.75 -3.74
CA GLY A 177 -2.70 5.40 -4.15
C GLY A 177 -2.01 4.38 -3.24
N GLN A 178 -2.48 4.19 -2.01
CA GLN A 178 -1.98 3.18 -1.08
C GLN A 178 -2.79 1.87 -1.08
N ALA A 179 -3.86 1.76 -1.86
CA ALA A 179 -4.79 0.63 -1.81
C ALA A 179 -4.13 -0.74 -2.06
N LEU A 180 -3.11 -0.81 -2.92
CA LEU A 180 -2.49 -2.05 -3.40
C LEU A 180 -1.03 -2.27 -2.93
N LEU A 181 -0.48 -1.42 -2.04
CA LEU A 181 0.95 -1.49 -1.69
C LEU A 181 1.31 -2.80 -0.97
N GLY A 182 2.48 -3.36 -1.27
CA GLY A 182 2.93 -4.60 -0.64
C GLY A 182 2.13 -5.85 -1.03
N CYS A 183 1.30 -5.80 -2.08
CA CYS A 183 0.75 -6.99 -2.73
C CYS A 183 1.85 -7.67 -3.58
N ASN A 184 2.86 -8.24 -2.92
CA ASN A 184 4.14 -8.61 -3.55
C ASN A 184 4.05 -9.67 -4.67
N ASN A 185 2.97 -10.43 -4.77
CA ASN A 185 2.72 -11.37 -5.87
C ASN A 185 1.75 -10.82 -6.94
N LEU A 186 1.32 -9.55 -6.84
CA LEU A 186 0.43 -8.93 -7.81
C LEU A 186 1.21 -8.70 -9.11
N THR A 187 0.81 -9.39 -10.17
CA THR A 187 1.45 -9.33 -11.50
C THR A 187 0.65 -8.53 -12.52
N SER A 188 -0.66 -8.37 -12.30
CA SER A 188 -1.55 -7.67 -13.23
C SER A 188 -2.74 -7.02 -12.52
N ILE A 189 -3.03 -5.78 -12.89
CA ILE A 189 -4.26 -5.04 -12.60
C ILE A 189 -5.00 -4.88 -13.94
N THR A 190 -6.13 -5.56 -14.11
CA THR A 190 -7.00 -5.39 -15.27
C THR A 190 -8.09 -4.36 -14.96
N VAL A 191 -8.62 -3.71 -15.99
CA VAL A 191 -9.70 -2.73 -15.87
C VAL A 191 -10.75 -3.04 -16.94
N ASP A 192 -12.02 -3.02 -16.56
CA ASP A 192 -13.15 -3.14 -17.48
C ASP A 192 -13.09 -2.05 -18.57
N GLU A 193 -13.34 -2.43 -19.82
CA GLU A 193 -13.28 -1.51 -20.97
C GLU A 193 -14.19 -0.27 -20.80
N ASN A 194 -15.32 -0.46 -20.12
CA ASN A 194 -16.34 0.55 -19.86
C ASN A 194 -16.02 1.43 -18.64
N ASN A 195 -14.94 1.17 -17.91
CA ASN A 195 -14.52 2.03 -16.81
C ASN A 195 -14.16 3.43 -17.34
N THR A 196 -14.71 4.49 -16.73
CA THR A 196 -14.53 5.87 -17.20
C THR A 196 -13.38 6.62 -16.51
N SER A 197 -12.80 6.07 -15.45
CA SER A 197 -11.76 6.71 -14.62
C SER A 197 -10.37 6.13 -14.84
N PHE A 198 -10.27 4.86 -15.22
CA PHE A 198 -9.02 4.10 -15.31
C PHE A 198 -8.90 3.29 -16.60
N LYS A 199 -7.68 2.85 -16.91
CA LYS A 199 -7.41 1.78 -17.88
C LYS A 199 -6.23 0.93 -17.43
N SER A 200 -6.15 -0.27 -17.97
CA SER A 200 -4.94 -1.11 -17.89
C SER A 200 -4.18 -1.02 -19.19
N ILE A 201 -2.84 -0.96 -19.12
CA ILE A 201 -1.93 -1.21 -20.25
C ILE A 201 -0.93 -2.23 -19.75
N ASP A 202 -0.86 -3.41 -20.39
CA ASP A 202 0.02 -4.52 -20.01
C ASP A 202 -0.03 -4.95 -18.53
N GLY A 203 -1.22 -4.82 -17.91
CA GLY A 203 -1.46 -5.13 -16.49
C GLY A 203 -1.07 -4.02 -15.51
N ILE A 204 -0.66 -2.85 -16.00
CA ILE A 204 -0.30 -1.66 -15.20
C ILE A 204 -1.49 -0.70 -15.19
N LEU A 205 -1.78 -0.12 -14.02
CA LEU A 205 -2.94 0.76 -13.82
C LEU A 205 -2.61 2.22 -14.16
N TYR A 206 -3.43 2.83 -15.01
CA TYR A 206 -3.37 4.24 -15.40
C TYR A 206 -4.71 4.95 -15.22
N SER A 207 -4.69 6.29 -15.21
CA SER A 207 -5.87 7.12 -15.51
C SER A 207 -6.45 6.78 -16.89
N LYS A 208 -7.75 7.04 -17.13
CA LYS A 208 -8.41 6.69 -18.41
C LYS A 208 -7.74 7.36 -19.63
N ASP A 209 -7.34 8.62 -19.50
CA ASP A 209 -6.57 9.35 -20.52
C ASP A 209 -5.16 8.75 -20.72
N GLY A 210 -4.55 8.19 -19.67
CA GLY A 210 -3.22 7.58 -19.67
C GLY A 210 -2.09 8.54 -19.31
N ASN A 211 -2.41 9.78 -18.92
CA ASN A 211 -1.38 10.74 -18.51
C ASN A 211 -0.74 10.41 -17.15
N LYS A 212 -1.38 9.55 -16.34
CA LYS A 212 -0.95 9.22 -15.00
C LYS A 212 -0.79 7.71 -14.81
N LEU A 213 0.43 7.27 -14.52
CA LEU A 213 0.69 5.90 -14.05
C LEU A 213 0.37 5.85 -12.55
N LEU A 214 -0.62 5.06 -12.17
CA LEU A 214 -1.15 5.00 -10.80
C LEU A 214 -0.52 3.86 -9.98
N CYS A 215 -0.40 2.67 -10.57
CA CYS A 215 0.20 1.52 -9.90
C CYS A 215 0.81 0.54 -10.91
N TYR A 216 2.12 0.32 -10.76
CA TYR A 216 2.86 -0.77 -11.35
C TYR A 216 2.82 -1.97 -10.39
N PRO A 217 2.31 -3.15 -10.79
CA PRO A 217 2.22 -4.30 -9.90
C PRO A 217 3.59 -4.75 -9.39
N SER A 218 3.81 -4.78 -8.07
CA SER A 218 5.14 -5.01 -7.49
C SER A 218 5.69 -6.42 -7.70
N GLY A 219 4.81 -7.39 -7.99
CA GLY A 219 5.18 -8.76 -8.39
C GLY A 219 5.38 -8.98 -9.88
N LYS A 220 5.12 -7.98 -10.74
CA LYS A 220 5.35 -8.07 -12.19
C LYS A 220 6.86 -8.23 -12.47
N ALA A 221 7.21 -9.20 -13.32
CA ALA A 221 8.55 -9.79 -13.41
C ALA A 221 9.56 -9.00 -14.26
N ASP A 222 9.16 -7.91 -14.92
CA ASP A 222 10.00 -7.17 -15.84
C ASP A 222 11.24 -6.60 -15.13
N GLU A 223 12.43 -6.80 -15.72
CA GLU A 223 13.67 -6.20 -15.20
C GLU A 223 13.87 -4.75 -15.64
N LYS A 224 13.17 -4.32 -16.68
CA LYS A 224 13.26 -2.98 -17.28
C LYS A 224 11.88 -2.53 -17.70
N PHE A 225 11.57 -1.26 -17.47
CA PHE A 225 10.33 -0.66 -17.92
C PHE A 225 10.57 0.73 -18.51
N ALA A 226 10.11 0.95 -19.74
CA ALA A 226 10.06 2.27 -20.35
C ALA A 226 8.64 2.81 -20.20
N ILE A 227 8.51 3.93 -19.47
CA ILE A 227 7.20 4.54 -19.23
C ILE A 227 6.71 5.15 -20.56
N PRO A 228 5.47 4.86 -21.01
CA PRO A 228 4.98 5.32 -22.32
C PRO A 228 5.05 6.85 -22.50
N ASN A 229 5.43 7.29 -23.70
CA ASN A 229 5.34 8.70 -24.08
C ASN A 229 3.90 9.20 -23.94
N GLY A 230 3.73 10.40 -23.36
CA GLY A 230 2.42 10.98 -23.04
C GLY A 230 1.99 10.79 -21.58
N VAL A 231 2.67 9.94 -20.80
CA VAL A 231 2.60 10.00 -19.34
C VAL A 231 3.26 11.30 -18.86
N THR A 232 2.54 12.08 -18.06
CA THR A 232 2.99 13.34 -17.47
C THR A 232 3.13 13.29 -15.95
N GLU A 233 2.46 12.33 -15.29
CA GLU A 233 2.51 12.14 -13.85
C GLU A 233 2.76 10.67 -13.45
N LEU A 234 3.60 10.47 -12.44
CA LEU A 234 3.70 9.21 -11.70
C LEU A 234 3.04 9.39 -10.33
N GLY A 235 2.05 8.55 -10.02
CA GLY A 235 1.36 8.57 -8.74
C GLY A 235 2.30 8.34 -7.55
N GLY A 236 1.93 8.88 -6.38
CA GLY A 236 2.65 8.55 -5.14
C GLY A 236 2.55 7.05 -4.87
N ASN A 237 3.67 6.41 -4.55
CA ASN A 237 3.81 4.95 -4.41
C ASN A 237 3.64 4.12 -5.70
N ALA A 238 3.68 4.73 -6.90
CA ALA A 238 3.38 4.03 -8.16
C ALA A 238 4.21 2.76 -8.43
N PHE A 239 5.47 2.69 -8.01
CA PHE A 239 6.35 1.51 -8.14
C PHE A 239 6.72 0.89 -6.77
N TYR A 240 6.01 1.23 -5.70
CA TYR A 240 6.34 0.86 -4.32
C TYR A 240 6.65 -0.64 -4.16
N GLY A 241 7.79 -0.92 -3.52
CA GLY A 241 8.21 -2.27 -3.17
C GLY A 241 8.50 -3.17 -4.36
N ASN A 242 8.74 -2.62 -5.56
CA ASN A 242 9.10 -3.43 -6.71
C ASN A 242 10.48 -4.09 -6.51
N VAL A 243 10.55 -5.40 -6.65
CA VAL A 243 11.78 -6.19 -6.42
C VAL A 243 12.39 -6.78 -7.71
N ASN A 244 11.88 -6.40 -8.89
CA ASN A 244 12.31 -6.96 -10.18
C ASN A 244 12.97 -5.91 -11.09
N LEU A 245 12.44 -4.68 -11.11
CA LEU A 245 12.92 -3.59 -11.96
C LEU A 245 14.32 -3.13 -11.55
N LYS A 246 15.27 -3.28 -12.46
CA LYS A 246 16.66 -2.81 -12.36
C LYS A 246 16.86 -1.42 -12.96
N SER A 247 16.04 -1.04 -13.93
CA SER A 247 16.05 0.31 -14.51
C SER A 247 14.68 0.72 -15.04
N ILE A 248 14.31 1.98 -14.80
CA ILE A 248 13.07 2.59 -15.29
C ILE A 248 13.46 3.78 -16.17
N GLU A 249 12.95 3.82 -17.40
CA GLU A 249 13.15 4.93 -18.33
C GLU A 249 11.94 5.86 -18.24
N ILE A 250 12.17 7.08 -17.72
CA ILE A 250 11.12 8.10 -17.54
C ILE A 250 11.21 9.10 -18.70
N PRO A 251 10.15 9.27 -19.52
CA PRO A 251 10.16 10.21 -20.63
C PRO A 251 10.13 11.66 -20.15
N SER A 252 10.62 12.57 -20.98
CA SER A 252 10.65 14.02 -20.69
C SER A 252 9.28 14.67 -20.54
N SER A 253 8.20 13.98 -20.92
CA SER A 253 6.82 14.41 -20.67
C SER A 253 6.44 14.36 -19.18
N VAL A 254 7.12 13.55 -18.37
CA VAL A 254 6.87 13.48 -16.92
C VAL A 254 7.42 14.72 -16.22
N THR A 255 6.51 15.47 -15.61
CA THR A 255 6.81 16.68 -14.82
C THR A 255 6.51 16.49 -13.33
N ILE A 256 5.66 15.53 -12.98
CA ILE A 256 5.24 15.24 -11.61
C ILE A 256 5.58 13.78 -11.27
N ILE A 257 6.29 13.58 -10.15
CA ILE A 257 6.54 12.27 -9.56
C ILE A 257 6.12 12.37 -8.09
N GLY A 258 5.12 11.59 -7.68
CA GLY A 258 4.58 11.62 -6.32
C GLY A 258 5.56 11.10 -5.26
N GLY A 259 5.28 11.45 -4.00
CA GLY A 259 6.03 10.94 -2.84
C GLY A 259 6.04 9.41 -2.78
N SER A 260 7.15 8.83 -2.31
CA SER A 260 7.40 7.38 -2.26
C SER A 260 7.21 6.63 -3.60
N ALA A 261 7.24 7.30 -4.76
CA ALA A 261 6.99 6.66 -6.06
C ALA A 261 7.87 5.42 -6.32
N PHE A 262 9.12 5.40 -5.84
CA PHE A 262 10.04 4.25 -5.95
C PHE A 262 10.48 3.70 -4.58
N ASP A 263 9.75 4.01 -3.49
CA ASP A 263 10.04 3.49 -2.14
C ASP A 263 10.16 1.96 -2.15
N ARG A 264 11.26 1.45 -1.59
CA ARG A 264 11.66 0.04 -1.53
C ARG A 264 11.78 -0.64 -2.90
N CYS A 265 12.10 0.10 -3.96
CA CYS A 265 12.55 -0.47 -5.23
C CYS A 265 13.97 -1.05 -5.09
N LYS A 266 14.11 -2.16 -4.37
CA LYS A 266 15.41 -2.65 -3.86
C LYS A 266 16.45 -2.90 -4.95
N ASN A 267 16.02 -3.46 -6.07
CA ASN A 267 16.90 -3.87 -7.18
C ASN A 267 17.13 -2.76 -8.22
N LEU A 268 16.49 -1.59 -8.07
CA LEU A 268 16.61 -0.45 -8.99
C LEU A 268 18.01 0.15 -8.88
N SER A 269 18.87 -0.11 -9.86
CA SER A 269 20.30 0.22 -9.77
C SER A 269 20.67 1.58 -10.36
N LYS A 270 19.84 2.11 -11.25
CA LYS A 270 20.01 3.42 -11.91
C LYS A 270 18.68 4.10 -12.18
N ILE A 271 18.66 5.43 -12.07
CA ILE A 271 17.54 6.25 -12.56
C ILE A 271 17.98 7.64 -13.05
N THR A 272 17.27 8.15 -14.05
CA THR A 272 17.43 9.52 -14.56
C THR A 272 16.13 10.27 -14.31
N ILE A 273 16.20 11.36 -13.54
CA ILE A 273 15.04 12.22 -13.29
C ILE A 273 14.90 13.17 -14.51
N PRO A 274 13.70 13.30 -15.11
CA PRO A 274 13.52 14.14 -16.31
C PRO A 274 13.54 15.63 -15.95
N ASN A 275 13.99 16.46 -16.91
CA ASN A 275 14.10 17.92 -16.79
C ASN A 275 12.79 18.68 -16.48
N GLY A 276 11.63 17.99 -16.52
CA GLY A 276 10.34 18.56 -16.12
C GLY A 276 10.10 18.56 -14.60
N VAL A 277 10.86 17.77 -13.83
CA VAL A 277 10.65 17.58 -12.39
C VAL A 277 11.40 18.63 -11.58
N THR A 278 10.72 19.23 -10.61
CA THR A 278 11.22 20.37 -9.81
C THR A 278 11.52 20.05 -8.34
N SER A 279 11.09 18.88 -7.84
CA SER A 279 11.36 18.39 -6.49
C SER A 279 11.60 16.89 -6.50
N ILE A 280 12.54 16.42 -5.68
CA ILE A 280 12.66 15.00 -5.31
C ILE A 280 11.87 14.85 -4.02
N GLY A 281 10.62 14.41 -4.17
CA GLY A 281 9.62 14.39 -3.11
C GLY A 281 9.89 13.42 -1.95
N ILE A 282 9.12 13.60 -0.87
CA ILE A 282 9.21 12.79 0.37
C ILE A 282 9.33 11.30 0.04
N GLY A 283 10.36 10.64 0.59
CA GLY A 283 10.55 9.19 0.49
C GLY A 283 10.75 8.62 -0.92
N MET A 284 10.94 9.44 -1.96
CA MET A 284 10.86 9.01 -3.38
C MET A 284 11.68 7.76 -3.71
N PHE A 285 12.88 7.61 -3.14
CA PHE A 285 13.78 6.46 -3.28
C PHE A 285 14.09 5.77 -1.95
N TYR A 286 13.26 5.97 -0.91
CA TYR A 286 13.46 5.37 0.41
C TYR A 286 13.76 3.87 0.30
N GLY A 287 14.88 3.40 0.87
CA GLY A 287 15.25 1.98 0.88
C GLY A 287 15.53 1.34 -0.47
N CYS A 288 15.87 2.12 -1.52
CA CYS A 288 16.40 1.58 -2.77
C CYS A 288 17.86 1.13 -2.58
N THR A 289 18.04 -0.09 -2.04
CA THR A 289 19.35 -0.54 -1.55
C THR A 289 20.41 -0.70 -2.63
N ASP A 290 20.03 -1.02 -3.87
CA ASP A 290 20.96 -1.24 -4.98
C ASP A 290 21.17 0.03 -5.85
N LEU A 291 20.51 1.15 -5.51
CA LEU A 291 20.52 2.39 -6.29
C LEU A 291 21.90 3.05 -6.26
N SER A 292 22.71 2.70 -7.26
CA SER A 292 24.12 3.09 -7.37
C SER A 292 24.34 4.43 -8.07
N SER A 293 23.39 4.86 -8.91
CA SER A 293 23.52 6.03 -9.78
C SER A 293 22.19 6.75 -9.97
N VAL A 294 22.18 8.06 -9.73
CA VAL A 294 21.01 8.93 -9.88
C VAL A 294 21.43 10.18 -10.65
N THR A 295 20.76 10.46 -11.77
CA THR A 295 20.95 11.72 -12.50
C THR A 295 19.87 12.73 -12.08
N ILE A 296 20.28 13.79 -11.37
CA ILE A 296 19.41 14.90 -10.96
C ILE A 296 19.58 16.07 -11.96
N PRO A 297 18.50 16.55 -12.62
CA PRO A 297 18.56 17.66 -13.55
C PRO A 297 18.56 19.03 -12.84
N ASN A 298 19.05 20.06 -13.53
CA ASN A 298 19.07 21.45 -13.05
C ASN A 298 17.68 22.10 -12.87
N SER A 299 16.59 21.38 -13.16
CA SER A 299 15.22 21.79 -12.85
C SER A 299 14.86 21.54 -11.38
N VAL A 300 15.55 20.63 -10.70
CA VAL A 300 15.29 20.29 -9.30
C VAL A 300 15.77 21.41 -8.39
N THR A 301 14.85 21.90 -7.56
CA THR A 301 15.08 22.97 -6.58
C THR A 301 15.03 22.48 -5.13
N ARG A 302 14.39 21.33 -4.89
CA ARG A 302 14.18 20.76 -3.55
C ARG A 302 14.46 19.27 -3.50
N ILE A 303 15.01 18.81 -2.39
CA ILE A 303 15.14 17.39 -2.02
C ILE A 303 14.50 17.23 -0.65
N GLU A 304 13.39 16.50 -0.58
CA GLU A 304 12.49 16.47 0.58
C GLU A 304 12.83 15.34 1.57
N HIS A 305 12.14 15.32 2.71
CA HIS A 305 12.43 14.40 3.81
C HIS A 305 12.48 12.92 3.37
N SER A 306 13.53 12.23 3.81
CA SER A 306 13.80 10.82 3.49
C SER A 306 13.89 10.46 2.00
N ALA A 307 14.03 11.43 1.08
CA ALA A 307 14.03 11.24 -0.37
C ALA A 307 14.96 10.11 -0.86
N PHE A 308 16.16 9.99 -0.28
CA PHE A 308 17.15 8.93 -0.54
C PHE A 308 17.51 8.16 0.73
N GLN A 309 16.66 8.17 1.76
CA GLN A 309 16.98 7.49 3.01
C GLN A 309 17.22 5.99 2.76
N ASP A 310 18.24 5.43 3.40
CA ASP A 310 18.63 4.02 3.32
C ASP A 310 18.95 3.52 1.90
N CYS A 311 19.32 4.42 0.97
CA CYS A 311 19.94 4.11 -0.34
C CYS A 311 21.40 3.64 -0.16
N THR A 312 21.61 2.48 0.45
CA THR A 312 22.95 2.02 0.89
C THR A 312 23.94 1.76 -0.24
N GLY A 313 23.48 1.47 -1.46
CA GLY A 313 24.30 1.23 -2.65
C GLY A 313 24.77 2.51 -3.36
N LEU A 314 24.27 3.69 -2.97
CA LEU A 314 24.59 4.96 -3.62
C LEU A 314 26.05 5.35 -3.35
N SER A 315 26.93 5.13 -4.33
CA SER A 315 28.38 5.36 -4.17
C SER A 315 28.74 6.83 -4.32
N SER A 316 28.11 7.54 -5.25
CA SER A 316 28.22 8.98 -5.40
C SER A 316 26.96 9.59 -6.01
N ILE A 317 26.73 10.87 -5.73
CA ILE A 317 25.65 11.65 -6.31
C ILE A 317 26.15 13.06 -6.61
N THR A 318 25.63 13.69 -7.66
CA THR A 318 25.87 15.11 -7.96
C THR A 318 24.62 15.90 -7.62
N ILE A 319 24.74 16.91 -6.76
CA ILE A 319 23.63 17.81 -6.44
C ILE A 319 23.80 19.08 -7.28
N PRO A 320 22.81 19.44 -8.14
CA PRO A 320 22.94 20.60 -9.01
C PRO A 320 22.83 21.92 -8.24
N ASN A 321 23.46 22.97 -8.77
CA ASN A 321 23.45 24.33 -8.20
C ASN A 321 22.05 24.98 -8.15
N SER A 322 21.05 24.36 -8.77
CA SER A 322 19.64 24.77 -8.70
C SER A 322 18.94 24.42 -7.38
N VAL A 323 19.52 23.52 -6.57
CA VAL A 323 18.93 23.09 -5.29
C VAL A 323 19.06 24.21 -4.26
N THR A 324 17.92 24.67 -3.74
CA THR A 324 17.82 25.72 -2.72
C THR A 324 17.34 25.20 -1.35
N ARG A 325 16.91 23.93 -1.28
CA ARG A 325 16.49 23.28 -0.02
C ARG A 325 16.77 21.77 -0.05
N ILE A 326 17.36 21.26 1.02
CA ILE A 326 17.51 19.83 1.30
C ILE A 326 16.99 19.60 2.72
N ASP A 327 15.98 18.74 2.88
CA ASP A 327 15.37 18.48 4.18
C ASP A 327 16.23 17.55 5.07
N ILE A 328 16.13 17.75 6.38
CA ILE A 328 16.79 16.90 7.38
C ILE A 328 16.44 15.43 7.14
N GLY A 329 17.46 14.58 7.04
CA GLY A 329 17.32 13.15 6.83
C GLY A 329 17.07 12.72 5.38
N ALA A 330 17.05 13.64 4.40
CA ALA A 330 16.94 13.32 2.97
C ALA A 330 17.92 12.22 2.52
N PHE A 331 19.13 12.22 3.08
CA PHE A 331 20.20 11.23 2.81
C PHE A 331 20.56 10.38 4.04
N SER A 332 19.64 10.20 5.00
CA SER A 332 19.89 9.34 6.16
C SER A 332 20.25 7.91 5.71
N GLY A 333 21.20 7.25 6.36
CA GLY A 333 21.64 5.90 5.97
C GLY A 333 22.58 5.83 4.76
N CYS A 334 22.76 6.91 3.97
CA CYS A 334 23.69 7.00 2.83
C CYS A 334 25.18 7.11 3.27
N LYS A 335 25.63 6.21 4.14
CA LYS A 335 26.91 6.32 4.88
C LYS A 335 28.16 6.31 3.99
N ASN A 336 28.07 5.69 2.81
CA ASN A 336 29.21 5.52 1.90
C ASN A 336 29.22 6.53 0.75
N THR A 337 28.13 7.27 0.54
CA THR A 337 27.94 8.18 -0.61
C THR A 337 28.91 9.35 -0.58
N ILE A 338 29.49 9.66 -1.75
CA ILE A 338 30.24 10.89 -2.02
C ILE A 338 29.31 11.91 -2.69
N PHE A 339 29.20 13.11 -2.11
CA PHE A 339 28.33 14.18 -2.57
C PHE A 339 29.15 15.20 -3.36
N ASN A 340 28.95 15.26 -4.67
CA ASN A 340 29.62 16.21 -5.56
C ASN A 340 28.74 17.46 -5.73
N VAL A 341 29.32 18.63 -5.48
CA VAL A 341 28.64 19.94 -5.61
C VAL A 341 29.54 20.94 -6.34
N LYS A 342 28.93 21.99 -6.91
CA LYS A 342 29.64 23.07 -7.61
C LYS A 342 29.52 24.44 -6.93
N SER A 343 29.03 24.49 -5.69
CA SER A 343 28.88 25.73 -4.94
C SER A 343 28.88 25.48 -3.43
N GLU A 344 29.43 26.43 -2.69
CA GLU A 344 29.46 26.38 -1.23
C GLU A 344 28.05 26.47 -0.62
N ALA A 345 27.11 27.13 -1.31
CA ALA A 345 25.70 27.18 -0.92
C ALA A 345 25.06 25.78 -0.87
N VAL A 346 25.24 24.96 -1.91
CA VAL A 346 24.70 23.58 -1.93
C VAL A 346 25.43 22.67 -0.94
N LYS A 347 26.74 22.89 -0.71
CA LYS A 347 27.47 22.22 0.38
C LYS A 347 26.88 22.53 1.75
N GLN A 348 26.54 23.79 2.01
CA GLN A 348 25.93 24.20 3.28
C GLN A 348 24.56 23.54 3.49
N LEU A 349 23.70 23.50 2.47
CA LEU A 349 22.42 22.77 2.50
C LEU A 349 22.59 21.28 2.82
N LEU A 350 23.63 20.63 2.29
CA LEU A 350 23.93 19.24 2.61
C LEU A 350 24.32 19.06 4.08
N ILE A 351 25.17 19.94 4.62
CA ILE A 351 25.57 19.92 6.04
C ILE A 351 24.34 20.09 6.94
N GLU A 352 23.47 21.07 6.63
CA GLU A 352 22.23 21.34 7.37
C GLU A 352 21.23 20.17 7.31
N SER A 353 21.19 19.43 6.21
CA SER A 353 20.38 18.20 6.09
C SER A 353 20.90 17.01 6.91
N GLY A 354 22.11 17.11 7.49
CA GLY A 354 22.78 16.08 8.29
C GLY A 354 23.84 15.27 7.54
N VAL A 355 24.29 15.68 6.34
CA VAL A 355 25.37 15.00 5.63
C VAL A 355 26.73 15.33 6.25
N ASN A 356 27.55 14.29 6.47
CA ASN A 356 28.89 14.46 7.02
C ASN A 356 29.80 15.22 6.02
N VAL A 357 30.37 16.34 6.45
CA VAL A 357 31.22 17.22 5.63
C VAL A 357 32.39 16.49 4.93
N SER A 358 32.94 15.42 5.54
CA SER A 358 34.01 14.61 4.93
C SER A 358 33.59 13.81 3.70
N LYS A 359 32.28 13.74 3.42
CA LYS A 359 31.71 13.11 2.24
C LYS A 359 31.37 14.09 1.11
N ILE A 360 31.54 15.39 1.33
CA ILE A 360 31.19 16.43 0.35
C ILE A 360 32.44 16.89 -0.40
N ILE A 361 32.43 16.79 -1.72
CA ILE A 361 33.48 17.27 -2.62
C ILE A 361 32.92 18.47 -3.40
N VAL A 362 33.56 19.63 -3.24
CA VAL A 362 33.28 20.82 -4.06
C VAL A 362 34.21 20.78 -5.26
N ASN A 363 33.64 20.55 -6.44
CA ASN A 363 34.36 20.60 -7.72
C ASN A 363 34.11 21.98 -8.36
N SER A 364 35.19 22.75 -8.49
CA SER A 364 35.23 24.08 -9.13
C SER A 364 34.93 24.00 -10.64
#